data_AF-A0AA97AUB3-F1
#
_entry.id   AF-A0AA97AUB3-F1
#
_cell.length_a   1.000
_cell.length_b   1.000
_cell.length_c   1.000
_cell.angle_alpha   90.00
_cell.angle_beta   90.00
_cell.angle_gamma   90.00
#
_symmetry.space_group_name_H-M   'P 1'
#
loop_
_entity.id
_entity.type
_entity.pdbx_description
1 polymer ?
#
loop_
_entity_poly.entity_id
_entity_poly.type
_entity_poly.pdbx_seq_one_letter_code
_entity_poly.pdbx_strand_id
1 'polypeptide(L)'
;MSQNSRKILSSAILLMVIFLLWKNSDAIALNLQTSKDNLPTISVPFPPADSFNTVPMKTATVELDMFSTRANPTWVLTPANLEVLHSMLNSLPSTEPFEFADNLGYRGFVIEVPESDRTVLVKIYQDKIQYDLEGQTRFLLDRDRKVENWLLMSAKSNLPESLYLKVQNQIQNVNR
;
A
#
# COMPACT_ATOMS: atom_id res chain seq x y z
N MET A 1 -4.83 -36.38 28.00
CA MET A 1 -5.04 -35.13 28.77
C MET A 1 -3.78 -34.28 28.70
N SER A 2 -3.96 -32.98 28.53
CA SER A 2 -2.96 -31.89 28.58
C SER A 2 -1.95 -31.75 27.43
N GLN A 3 -2.33 -30.96 26.42
CA GLN A 3 -1.44 -30.16 25.57
C GLN A 3 -1.85 -28.70 25.74
N ASN A 4 -1.54 -28.11 26.90
CA ASN A 4 -1.68 -26.68 27.16
C ASN A 4 -0.29 -26.12 27.44
N SER A 5 0.37 -25.58 26.41
CA SER A 5 1.39 -24.53 26.50
C SER A 5 1.99 -24.32 25.11
N ARG A 6 1.56 -23.27 24.40
CA ARG A 6 2.24 -22.56 23.29
C ARG A 6 1.22 -21.78 22.46
N LYS A 7 0.65 -20.71 23.02
CA LYS A 7 -0.10 -19.71 22.23
C LYS A 7 0.10 -18.29 22.79
N ILE A 8 1.34 -17.85 23.02
CA ILE A 8 1.64 -16.43 23.29
C ILE A 8 3.02 -16.02 22.75
N LEU A 9 3.46 -16.52 21.59
CA LEU A 9 4.80 -16.19 21.05
C LEU A 9 4.85 -15.77 19.57
N SER A 10 3.72 -15.69 18.86
CA SER A 10 3.74 -15.34 17.43
C SER A 10 3.50 -13.86 17.11
N SER A 11 3.17 -13.00 18.09
CA SER A 11 2.95 -11.56 17.84
C SER A 11 4.20 -10.68 18.06
N ALA A 12 5.29 -11.21 18.61
CA ALA A 12 6.48 -10.40 18.94
C ALA A 12 7.56 -10.39 17.84
N ILE A 13 7.62 -11.43 17.00
CA ILE A 13 8.73 -11.61 16.05
C ILE A 13 8.49 -10.85 14.74
N LEU A 14 7.22 -10.64 14.35
CA LEU A 14 6.89 -9.88 13.14
C LEU A 14 6.95 -8.36 13.35
N LEU A 15 6.63 -7.87 14.56
CA LEU A 15 6.84 -6.47 14.94
C LEU A 15 8.34 -6.09 14.98
N MET A 16 9.23 -7.06 15.19
CA MET A 16 10.67 -6.80 15.33
C MET A 16 11.37 -6.56 13.98
N VAL A 17 10.91 -7.18 12.89
CA VAL A 17 11.52 -7.01 11.55
C VAL A 17 11.22 -5.64 10.95
N ILE A 18 10.04 -5.08 11.23
CA ILE A 18 9.67 -3.73 10.75
C ILE A 18 10.28 -2.64 11.64
N PHE A 19 10.44 -2.86 12.95
CA PHE A 19 11.12 -1.91 13.85
C PHE A 19 12.64 -1.78 13.54
N LEU A 20 13.27 -2.85 13.05
CA LEU A 20 14.68 -2.84 12.62
C LEU A 20 14.91 -2.08 11.30
N LEU A 21 13.90 -1.97 10.44
CA LEU A 21 13.98 -1.20 9.19
C LEU A 21 13.67 0.29 9.39
N TRP A 22 13.01 0.67 10.49
CA TRP A 22 12.70 2.08 10.81
C TRP A 22 13.78 2.79 11.63
N LYS A 23 14.56 2.07 12.46
CA LYS A 23 15.56 2.69 13.35
C LYS A 23 16.83 3.20 12.65
N ASN A 24 16.91 3.12 11.32
CA ASN A 24 18.11 3.47 10.55
C ASN A 24 17.95 4.75 9.71
N SER A 25 17.02 5.63 10.10
CA SER A 25 16.77 6.90 9.40
C SER A 25 17.30 8.15 10.13
N ASP A 26 17.83 8.02 11.34
CA ASP A 26 18.35 9.15 12.12
C ASP A 26 19.86 9.03 12.35
N ALA A 27 20.67 9.55 11.42
CA ALA A 27 21.98 10.15 11.73
C ALA A 27 22.66 10.73 10.48
N ILE A 28 22.13 11.82 9.92
CA ILE A 28 22.99 12.77 9.20
C ILE A 28 22.63 14.19 9.68
N ALA A 29 23.03 14.51 10.91
CA ALA A 29 23.16 15.88 11.35
C ALA A 29 24.46 16.05 12.14
N LEU A 30 25.33 16.88 11.55
CA LEU A 30 26.48 17.58 12.12
C LEU A 30 27.68 16.75 12.64
N ASN A 31 28.80 16.87 11.91
CA ASN A 31 30.02 17.35 12.57
C ASN A 31 30.87 18.19 11.60
N LEU A 32 30.70 19.52 11.68
CA LEU A 32 31.64 20.49 11.15
C LEU A 32 32.72 20.71 12.22
N GLN A 33 33.80 19.92 12.17
CA GLN A 33 35.02 20.23 12.90
C GLN A 33 36.19 20.29 11.91
N THR A 34 36.69 21.51 11.74
CA THR A 34 37.95 21.88 11.10
C THR A 34 39.13 21.01 11.54
N SER A 35 39.82 20.41 10.58
CA SER A 35 41.29 20.29 10.62
C SER A 35 41.80 20.34 9.19
N LYS A 36 42.40 21.48 8.84
CA LYS A 36 43.42 21.57 7.80
C LYS A 36 44.56 20.60 8.17
N ASP A 37 45.23 20.08 7.16
CA ASP A 37 46.50 19.35 7.24
C ASP A 37 46.41 17.90 7.74
N ASN A 38 46.19 16.98 6.78
CA ASN A 38 46.84 15.66 6.62
C ASN A 38 45.93 14.74 5.79
N LEU A 39 46.19 14.64 4.49
CA LEU A 39 45.55 13.67 3.58
C LEU A 39 46.34 12.36 3.57
N PRO A 40 45.87 11.26 4.17
CA PRO A 40 46.20 9.95 3.67
C PRO A 40 45.37 9.71 2.41
N THR A 41 46.02 9.46 1.27
CA THR A 41 45.36 8.96 0.06
C THR A 41 44.80 7.57 0.36
N ILE A 42 43.56 7.51 0.83
CA ILE A 42 42.80 6.26 0.91
C ILE A 42 42.25 6.02 -0.50
N SER A 43 42.93 5.16 -1.26
CA SER A 43 42.38 4.59 -2.50
C SER A 43 41.21 3.67 -2.14
N VAL A 44 40.03 4.25 -1.92
CA VAL A 44 38.78 3.49 -1.95
C VAL A 44 38.51 3.09 -3.40
N PRO A 45 38.37 1.79 -3.71
CA PRO A 45 37.90 1.39 -5.03
C PRO A 45 36.50 1.96 -5.22
N PHE A 46 36.32 2.77 -6.25
CA PHE A 46 34.99 3.16 -6.72
C PHE A 46 34.22 1.86 -6.99
N PRO A 47 33.08 1.60 -6.34
CA PRO A 47 32.31 0.41 -6.69
C PRO A 47 31.93 0.50 -8.18
N PRO A 48 31.96 -0.61 -8.94
CA PRO A 48 31.47 -0.58 -10.31
C PRO A 48 30.04 -0.04 -10.29
N ALA A 49 29.72 0.79 -11.29
CA ALA A 49 28.47 1.57 -11.42
C ALA A 49 27.18 0.73 -11.34
N ASP A 50 27.31 -0.59 -11.27
CA ASP A 50 26.23 -1.58 -11.28
C ASP A 50 25.88 -2.09 -9.87
N SER A 51 26.47 -1.52 -8.81
CA SER A 51 26.27 -1.95 -7.42
C SER A 51 25.16 -1.21 -6.68
N PHE A 52 24.20 -0.62 -7.39
CA PHE A 52 22.90 -0.35 -6.81
C PHE A 52 22.11 -1.64 -6.95
N ASN A 53 22.05 -2.44 -5.89
CA ASN A 53 21.03 -3.48 -5.81
C ASN A 53 19.69 -2.81 -6.06
N THR A 54 19.17 -2.94 -7.28
CA THR A 54 17.82 -2.53 -7.65
C THR A 54 16.92 -3.47 -6.87
N VAL A 55 16.58 -3.08 -5.64
CA VAL A 55 15.46 -3.70 -4.94
C VAL A 55 14.31 -3.63 -5.94
N PRO A 56 13.76 -4.76 -6.40
CA PRO A 56 12.69 -4.74 -7.37
C PRO A 56 11.58 -3.87 -6.79
N MET A 57 11.43 -2.69 -7.38
CA MET A 57 10.51 -1.68 -6.95
C MET A 57 9.11 -2.23 -7.21
N LYS A 58 8.50 -2.77 -6.15
CA LYS A 58 7.19 -3.41 -6.22
C LYS A 58 6.15 -2.41 -6.71
N THR A 59 5.42 -2.78 -7.75
CA THR A 59 4.26 -2.05 -8.28
C THR A 59 2.99 -2.84 -8.00
N ALA A 60 1.84 -2.18 -8.03
CA ALA A 60 0.54 -2.84 -7.92
C ALA A 60 -0.36 -2.43 -9.08
N THR A 61 -1.26 -3.32 -9.49
CA THR A 61 -2.27 -3.01 -10.49
C THR A 61 -3.56 -2.65 -9.78
N VAL A 62 -4.18 -1.53 -10.16
CA VAL A 62 -5.52 -1.16 -9.71
C VAL A 62 -6.47 -1.38 -10.86
N GLU A 63 -7.59 -2.00 -10.54
CA GLU A 63 -8.76 -2.13 -11.39
C GLU A 63 -9.89 -1.30 -10.82
N LEU A 64 -10.50 -0.45 -11.66
CA LEU A 64 -11.78 0.17 -11.35
C LEU A 64 -12.88 -0.85 -11.65
N ASP A 65 -13.40 -1.50 -10.61
CA ASP A 65 -14.40 -2.54 -10.78
C ASP A 65 -15.77 -1.91 -11.12
N MET A 66 -16.22 -2.16 -12.34
CA MET A 66 -17.54 -1.76 -12.81
C MET A 66 -18.28 -2.92 -13.46
N PHE A 67 -19.52 -3.12 -13.06
CA PHE A 67 -20.41 -3.98 -13.81
C PHE A 67 -20.88 -3.26 -15.08
N SER A 68 -20.18 -3.52 -16.20
CA SER A 68 -20.45 -2.92 -17.51
C SER A 68 -20.21 -3.92 -18.65
N THR A 69 -20.62 -3.56 -19.88
CA THR A 69 -20.33 -4.37 -21.08
C THR A 69 -18.91 -4.20 -21.60
N ARG A 70 -18.09 -3.35 -20.97
CA ARG A 70 -16.69 -3.08 -21.36
C ARG A 70 -15.75 -3.65 -20.30
N ALA A 71 -14.52 -3.95 -20.72
CA ALA A 71 -13.45 -4.30 -19.80
C ALA A 71 -13.21 -3.18 -18.77
N ASN A 72 -12.93 -3.57 -17.54
CA ASN A 72 -12.65 -2.63 -16.45
C ASN A 72 -11.35 -1.88 -16.71
N PRO A 73 -11.31 -0.54 -16.52
CA PRO A 73 -10.08 0.22 -16.62
C PRO A 73 -9.08 -0.21 -15.55
N THR A 74 -7.81 -0.30 -15.94
CA THR A 74 -6.71 -0.63 -15.04
C THR A 74 -5.58 0.39 -15.16
N TRP A 75 -4.84 0.60 -14.07
CA TRP A 75 -3.60 1.39 -14.05
C TRP A 75 -2.64 0.87 -12.99
N VAL A 76 -1.38 1.30 -13.06
CA VAL A 76 -0.31 0.85 -12.16
C VAL A 76 -0.03 1.90 -11.09
N LEU A 77 0.07 1.45 -9.83
CA LEU A 77 0.63 2.24 -8.75
C LEU A 77 2.15 2.06 -8.70
N THR A 78 2.84 3.18 -8.63
CA THR A 78 4.29 3.24 -8.39
C THR A 78 4.61 2.78 -6.96
N PRO A 79 5.88 2.45 -6.66
CA PRO A 79 6.29 2.11 -5.30
C PRO A 79 5.96 3.22 -4.28
N ALA A 80 6.16 4.49 -4.65
CA ALA A 80 5.81 5.63 -3.80
C ALA A 80 4.30 5.70 -3.53
N ASN A 81 3.45 5.41 -4.53
CA ASN A 81 2.01 5.36 -4.33
C ASN A 81 1.61 4.19 -3.42
N LEU A 82 2.33 3.07 -3.48
CA LEU A 82 2.08 1.94 -2.58
C LEU A 82 2.42 2.25 -1.13
N GLU A 83 3.50 3.01 -0.88
CA GLU A 83 3.83 3.48 0.47
C GLU A 83 2.70 4.36 1.03
N VAL A 84 2.18 5.29 0.23
CA VAL A 84 1.03 6.13 0.61
C VAL A 84 -0.19 5.27 0.92
N LEU A 85 -0.54 4.32 0.04
CA LEU A 85 -1.66 3.41 0.25
C LEU A 85 -1.49 2.62 1.56
N HIS A 86 -0.30 2.06 1.79
CA HIS A 86 0.00 1.30 3.00
C HIS A 86 -0.15 2.16 4.27
N SER A 87 0.37 3.39 4.25
CA SER A 87 0.18 4.34 5.34
C SER A 87 -1.29 4.68 5.59
N MET A 88 -2.08 4.86 4.53
CA MET A 88 -3.53 5.10 4.66
C MET A 88 -4.22 3.89 5.31
N LEU A 89 -3.99 2.68 4.80
CA LEU A 89 -4.60 1.45 5.33
C LEU A 89 -4.26 1.22 6.81
N ASN A 90 -2.99 1.41 7.20
CA ASN A 90 -2.57 1.25 8.60
C ASN A 90 -3.16 2.28 9.56
N SER A 91 -3.65 3.41 9.06
CA SER A 91 -4.29 4.44 9.87
C SER A 91 -5.79 4.18 10.12
N LEU A 92 -6.39 3.25 9.39
CA LEU A 92 -7.82 3.00 9.46
C LEU A 92 -8.19 2.05 10.62
N PRO A 93 -9.33 2.28 11.29
CA PRO A 93 -9.83 1.34 12.29
C PRO A 93 -10.25 0.02 11.65
N SER A 94 -9.97 -1.09 12.34
CA SER A 94 -10.56 -2.39 12.00
C SER A 94 -12.06 -2.42 12.32
N THR A 95 -12.80 -3.27 11.61
CA THR A 95 -14.23 -3.48 11.79
C THR A 95 -14.57 -4.98 11.79
N GLU A 96 -15.79 -5.30 12.22
CA GLU A 96 -16.35 -6.64 12.06
C GLU A 96 -16.42 -7.05 10.57
N PRO A 97 -16.37 -8.36 10.27
CA PRO A 97 -16.51 -8.88 8.91
C PRO A 97 -17.78 -8.38 8.21
N PHE A 98 -17.68 -8.16 6.91
CA PHE A 98 -18.79 -7.74 6.07
C PHE A 98 -18.69 -8.36 4.68
N GLU A 99 -19.81 -8.32 3.96
CA GLU A 99 -19.87 -8.63 2.53
C GLU A 99 -20.06 -7.34 1.72
N PHE A 100 -19.45 -7.31 0.53
CA PHE A 100 -19.70 -6.23 -0.43
C PHE A 100 -21.06 -6.45 -1.10
N ALA A 101 -21.80 -5.36 -1.30
CA ALA A 101 -23.06 -5.41 -2.01
C ALA A 101 -22.83 -5.64 -3.51
N ASP A 102 -23.58 -6.55 -4.12
CA ASP A 102 -23.55 -6.80 -5.56
C ASP A 102 -24.46 -5.80 -6.30
N ASN A 103 -23.90 -4.64 -6.63
CA ASN A 103 -24.61 -3.53 -7.26
C ASN A 103 -24.25 -3.40 -8.74
N LEU A 104 -25.19 -2.92 -9.56
CA LEU A 104 -24.91 -2.54 -10.94
C LEU A 104 -24.09 -1.23 -10.99
N GLY A 105 -23.17 -1.13 -11.96
CA GLY A 105 -22.33 0.05 -12.15
C GLY A 105 -21.04 0.00 -11.32
N TYR A 106 -20.69 1.10 -10.65
CA TYR A 106 -19.47 1.21 -9.84
C TYR A 106 -19.52 0.31 -8.60
N ARG A 107 -18.54 -0.59 -8.48
CA ARG A 107 -18.39 -1.57 -7.40
C ARG A 107 -17.12 -1.38 -6.58
N GLY A 108 -16.40 -0.28 -6.82
CA GLY A 108 -15.21 0.05 -6.06
C GLY A 108 -13.92 -0.13 -6.85
N PHE A 109 -12.86 -0.43 -6.13
CA PHE A 109 -11.52 -0.69 -6.65
C PHE A 109 -11.04 -2.04 -6.16
N VAL A 110 -10.33 -2.74 -7.03
CA VAL A 110 -9.57 -3.95 -6.69
C VAL A 110 -8.10 -3.65 -6.95
N ILE A 111 -7.26 -3.87 -5.95
CA ILE A 111 -5.82 -3.67 -6.06
C ILE A 111 -5.13 -5.01 -5.96
N GLU A 112 -4.35 -5.36 -6.98
CA GLU A 112 -3.50 -6.52 -7.01
C GLU A 112 -2.08 -6.14 -6.60
N VAL A 113 -1.68 -6.58 -5.41
CA VAL A 113 -0.38 -6.29 -4.81
C VAL A 113 0.49 -7.55 -4.85
N PRO A 114 1.51 -7.62 -5.73
CA PRO A 114 2.35 -8.83 -5.88
C PRO A 114 3.32 -8.99 -4.71
N GLU A 115 3.12 -9.97 -3.85
CA GLU A 115 4.06 -10.40 -2.80
C GLU A 115 5.06 -11.44 -3.33
N SER A 116 6.04 -11.82 -2.50
CA SER A 116 7.12 -12.73 -2.91
C SER A 116 6.63 -14.10 -3.37
N ASP A 117 5.50 -14.58 -2.85
CA ASP A 117 4.97 -15.93 -3.05
C ASP A 117 3.50 -15.96 -3.53
N ARG A 118 2.82 -14.80 -3.58
CA ARG A 118 1.39 -14.70 -3.89
C ARG A 118 0.99 -13.28 -4.31
N THR A 119 -0.23 -13.11 -4.80
CA THR A 119 -0.84 -11.79 -5.01
C THR A 119 -1.86 -11.52 -3.92
N VAL A 120 -1.75 -10.38 -3.23
CA VAL A 120 -2.77 -9.91 -2.29
C VAL A 120 -3.77 -9.04 -3.02
N LEU A 121 -5.06 -9.35 -2.85
CA LEU A 121 -6.16 -8.55 -3.35
C LEU A 121 -6.68 -7.62 -2.25
N VAL A 122 -6.69 -6.33 -2.54
CA VAL A 122 -7.32 -5.30 -1.70
C VAL A 122 -8.58 -4.83 -2.39
N LYS A 123 -9.75 -5.12 -1.80
CA LYS A 123 -11.06 -4.67 -2.29
C LYS A 123 -11.51 -3.47 -1.49
N ILE A 124 -11.94 -2.42 -2.19
CA ILE A 124 -12.31 -1.15 -1.58
C ILE A 124 -13.61 -0.70 -2.22
N TYR A 125 -14.66 -0.50 -1.43
CA TYR A 125 -15.93 0.02 -1.93
C TYR A 125 -16.66 0.78 -0.83
N GLN A 126 -17.10 2.00 -1.13
CA GLN A 126 -17.71 2.91 -0.16
C GLN A 126 -16.74 3.20 1.00
N ASP A 127 -17.13 2.90 2.23
CA ASP A 127 -16.32 3.05 3.42
C ASP A 127 -15.65 1.74 3.86
N LYS A 128 -15.72 0.69 3.06
CA LYS A 128 -15.32 -0.66 3.42
C LYS A 128 -14.09 -1.11 2.65
N ILE A 129 -13.13 -1.68 3.39
CA ILE A 129 -11.90 -2.23 2.80
C ILE A 129 -11.68 -3.65 3.31
N GLN A 130 -11.38 -4.56 2.39
CA GLN A 130 -11.07 -5.96 2.69
C GLN A 130 -9.77 -6.37 1.99
N TYR A 131 -8.88 -7.06 2.70
CA TYR A 131 -7.68 -7.65 2.10
C TYR A 131 -7.14 -8.81 2.93
N ASP A 132 -6.36 -9.68 2.29
CA ASP A 132 -5.75 -10.83 2.96
C ASP A 132 -4.33 -10.53 3.44
N LEU A 133 -4.12 -10.63 4.74
CA LEU A 133 -2.80 -10.49 5.38
C LEU A 133 -2.44 -11.79 6.08
N GLU A 134 -1.37 -12.46 5.63
CA GLU A 134 -0.87 -13.71 6.24
C GLU A 134 -1.91 -14.83 6.36
N GLY A 135 -2.81 -14.91 5.37
CA GLY A 135 -3.90 -15.89 5.36
C GLY A 135 -5.09 -15.55 6.26
N GLN A 136 -5.12 -14.35 6.83
CA GLN A 136 -6.28 -13.81 7.53
C GLN A 136 -6.88 -12.63 6.75
N THR A 137 -8.18 -12.68 6.51
CA THR A 137 -8.91 -11.56 5.92
C THR A 137 -9.06 -10.45 6.96
N ARG A 138 -8.61 -9.24 6.60
CA ARG A 138 -8.76 -8.02 7.38
C ARG A 138 -9.91 -7.19 6.81
N PHE A 139 -10.63 -6.54 7.72
CA PHE A 139 -11.73 -5.64 7.41
C PHE A 139 -11.45 -4.29 8.06
N LEU A 140 -11.40 -3.23 7.27
CA LEU A 140 -11.17 -1.85 7.73
C LEU A 140 -12.33 -0.95 7.33
N LEU A 141 -12.48 0.15 8.05
CA LEU A 141 -13.50 1.16 7.81
C LEU A 141 -12.88 2.54 7.51
N ASP A 142 -13.10 3.05 6.31
CA ASP A 142 -12.71 4.37 5.82
C ASP A 142 -13.94 5.29 5.68
N ARG A 143 -14.44 5.78 6.82
CA ARG A 143 -15.69 6.57 6.88
C ARG A 143 -15.67 7.82 6.00
N ASP A 144 -14.50 8.41 5.83
CA ASP A 144 -14.30 9.62 5.02
C ASP A 144 -14.03 9.29 3.55
N ARG A 145 -13.96 8.00 3.20
CA ARG A 145 -13.69 7.48 1.85
C ARG A 145 -12.41 8.07 1.25
N LYS A 146 -11.40 8.34 2.10
CA LYS A 146 -10.14 8.96 1.69
C LYS A 146 -9.38 8.08 0.72
N VAL A 147 -9.40 6.76 0.93
CA VAL A 147 -8.71 5.78 0.09
C VAL A 147 -9.34 5.73 -1.30
N GLU A 148 -10.67 5.65 -1.41
CA GLU A 148 -11.35 5.67 -2.71
C GLU A 148 -11.09 6.98 -3.49
N ASN A 149 -11.19 8.12 -2.80
CA ASN A 149 -10.91 9.42 -3.42
C ASN A 149 -9.46 9.50 -3.90
N TRP A 150 -8.50 9.03 -3.10
CA TRP A 150 -7.09 8.98 -3.47
C TRP A 150 -6.84 8.07 -4.68
N LEU A 151 -7.44 6.87 -4.70
CA LEU A 151 -7.34 5.96 -5.84
C LEU A 151 -7.91 6.57 -7.11
N LEU A 152 -9.09 7.20 -7.04
CA LEU A 152 -9.65 7.89 -8.19
C LEU A 152 -8.73 9.00 -8.69
N MET A 153 -8.14 9.81 -7.80
CA MET A 153 -7.17 10.83 -8.19
C MET A 153 -5.94 10.23 -8.90
N SER A 154 -5.44 9.08 -8.45
CA SER A 154 -4.33 8.37 -9.11
C SER A 154 -4.68 7.90 -10.53
N ALA A 155 -5.98 7.71 -10.82
CA ALA A 155 -6.49 7.25 -12.11
C ALA A 155 -6.69 8.39 -13.12
N LYS A 156 -6.52 9.67 -12.73
CA LYS A 156 -6.93 10.83 -13.54
C LYS A 156 -6.34 10.86 -14.96
N SER A 157 -5.10 10.41 -15.14
CA SER A 157 -4.45 10.33 -16.46
C SER A 157 -4.80 9.05 -17.24
N ASN A 158 -5.42 8.06 -16.59
CA ASN A 158 -5.69 6.74 -17.14
C ASN A 158 -7.18 6.52 -17.48
N LEU A 159 -8.05 7.45 -17.08
CA LEU A 159 -9.50 7.36 -17.30
C LEU A 159 -9.98 8.46 -18.27
N PRO A 160 -10.94 8.16 -19.16
CA PRO A 160 -11.68 9.20 -19.85
C PRO A 160 -12.37 10.13 -18.85
N GLU A 161 -12.35 11.44 -19.11
CA GLU A 161 -12.89 12.46 -18.21
C GLU A 161 -14.35 12.19 -17.82
N SER A 162 -15.18 11.78 -18.78
CA SER A 162 -16.58 11.45 -18.53
C SER A 162 -16.76 10.29 -17.54
N LEU A 163 -15.87 9.29 -17.60
CA LEU A 163 -15.88 8.17 -16.66
C LEU A 163 -15.36 8.60 -15.30
N TYR A 164 -14.28 9.37 -15.25
CA TYR A 164 -13.74 9.95 -14.01
C TYR A 164 -14.81 10.72 -13.24
N LEU A 165 -15.51 11.65 -13.92
CA LEU A 165 -16.57 12.46 -13.31
C LEU A 165 -17.76 11.61 -12.86
N LYS A 166 -18.12 10.57 -13.62
CA LYS A 166 -19.18 9.63 -13.22
C LYS A 166 -18.83 8.92 -11.91
N VAL A 167 -17.62 8.35 -11.81
CA VAL A 167 -17.17 7.65 -10.60
C VAL A 167 -17.03 8.63 -9.43
N GLN A 168 -16.49 9.83 -9.67
CA GLN A 168 -16.39 10.88 -8.66
C GLN A 168 -17.76 11.22 -8.06
N ASN A 169 -18.76 11.42 -8.92
CA ASN A 169 -20.13 11.68 -8.48
C ASN A 169 -20.72 10.51 -7.68
N GLN A 170 -20.42 9.25 -8.05
CA GLN A 170 -20.85 8.09 -7.27
C GLN A 170 -20.16 8.02 -5.90
N ILE A 171 -18.87 8.36 -5.83
CA ILE A 171 -18.15 8.44 -4.54
C ILE A 171 -18.71 9.55 -3.65
N GLN A 172 -19.22 10.65 -4.23
CA GLN A 172 -19.77 11.74 -3.44
C GLN A 172 -21.24 11.52 -3.01
N ASN A 173 -22.04 10.79 -3.79
CA ASN A 173 -23.50 10.75 -3.63
C ASN A 173 -24.06 9.56 -2.81
N VAL A 174 -23.24 8.62 -2.34
CA VAL A 174 -23.74 7.47 -1.54
C VAL A 174 -24.19 7.89 -0.12
N ASN A 175 -23.85 9.11 0.32
CA ASN A 175 -24.21 9.64 1.65
C ASN A 175 -25.55 10.42 1.68
N ARG A 176 -26.46 10.21 0.71
CA ARG A 176 -27.79 10.85 0.69
C ARG A 176 -28.91 9.84 0.72
#